data_AF-A0AA88HD60-F1
#
_entry.id   AF-A0AA88HD60-F1
#
_cell.length_a   1.000
_cell.length_b   1.000
_cell.length_c   1.000
_cell.angle_alpha   90.00
_cell.angle_beta   90.00
_cell.angle_gamma   90.00
#
_symmetry.space_group_name_H-M   'P 1'
#
loop_
_entity.id
_entity.type
_entity.pdbx_description
1 polymer ?
#
loop_
_entity_poly.entity_id
_entity_poly.type
_entity_poly.pdbx_seq_one_letter_code
_entity_poly.pdbx_strand_id
1 'polypeptide(L)'
;MVLTQLLMLYLVKNWSWYTVLGLAYCFGGVINHSLMLAIHEISHNLAFGHARPMANKIFGIFANLPIGLPFACAFKKYHLEHHRYQGDDKLDSDIPTSLETKLFCITGGKLLWLFLQPLFYALRPVFTRPRSHTKLELFNTVLQLSFNFAVFYFLGAKSLVYMLGGSLLAMGVHPVAGHFISEHYMFKKGSETYSYYGLLNWITFNVGYHNEHHDFPAVPCSRLPQV
;
A
#
# COMPACT_ATOMS: atom_id res chain seq x y z
N MET A 1 2.04 10.45 -11.82
CA MET A 1 1.18 9.79 -10.82
C MET A 1 0.65 10.76 -9.77
N VAL A 2 1.47 11.32 -8.87
CA VAL A 2 0.99 12.30 -7.87
C VAL A 2 0.26 13.47 -8.54
N LEU A 3 0.90 14.13 -9.50
CA LEU A 3 0.30 15.25 -10.24
C LEU A 3 -0.99 14.84 -10.98
N THR A 4 -1.04 13.62 -11.51
CA THR A 4 -2.22 13.04 -12.16
C THR A 4 -3.38 12.94 -11.16
N GLN A 5 -3.11 12.46 -9.95
CA GLN A 5 -4.14 12.40 -8.91
C GLN A 5 -4.58 13.79 -8.46
N LEU A 6 -3.65 14.72 -8.26
CA LEU A 6 -3.99 16.11 -7.89
C LEU A 6 -4.91 16.77 -8.94
N LEU A 7 -4.63 16.54 -10.23
CA LEU A 7 -5.50 16.96 -11.31
C LEU A 7 -6.88 16.29 -11.22
N MET A 8 -6.92 14.97 -11.02
CA MET A 8 -8.19 14.26 -10.90
C MET A 8 -9.03 14.73 -9.72
N LEU A 9 -8.42 15.00 -8.56
CA LEU A 9 -9.13 15.59 -7.41
C LEU A 9 -9.83 16.89 -7.78
N TYR A 10 -9.19 17.74 -8.59
CA TYR A 10 -9.81 18.98 -9.07
C TYR A 10 -10.96 18.72 -10.05
N LEU A 11 -10.86 17.72 -10.92
CA LEU A 11 -11.86 17.43 -11.95
C LEU A 11 -13.11 16.75 -11.39
N VAL A 12 -12.94 15.74 -10.53
CA VAL A 12 -14.04 14.88 -10.05
C VAL A 12 -15.05 15.63 -9.17
N LYS A 13 -14.67 16.79 -8.61
CA LYS A 13 -15.57 17.61 -7.77
C LYS A 13 -16.87 18.01 -8.48
N ASN A 14 -16.82 18.17 -9.79
CA ASN A 14 -17.96 18.61 -10.61
C ASN A 14 -18.75 17.44 -11.24
N TRP A 15 -18.34 16.19 -11.00
CA TRP A 15 -18.96 15.02 -11.62
C TRP A 15 -20.02 14.37 -10.75
N SER A 16 -20.84 13.49 -11.34
CA SER A 16 -21.87 12.75 -10.60
C SER A 16 -21.24 11.79 -9.58
N TRP A 17 -21.97 11.44 -8.52
CA TRP A 17 -21.48 10.47 -7.53
C TRP A 17 -21.18 9.10 -8.16
N TYR A 18 -21.98 8.65 -9.13
CA TYR A 18 -21.72 7.41 -9.85
C TYR A 18 -20.40 7.46 -10.63
N THR A 19 -20.13 8.58 -11.30
CA THR A 19 -18.86 8.80 -12.01
C THR A 19 -17.68 8.83 -11.03
N VAL A 20 -17.84 9.52 -9.89
CA VAL A 20 -16.81 9.60 -8.83
C VAL A 20 -16.46 8.21 -8.31
N LEU A 21 -17.46 7.40 -7.95
CA LEU A 21 -17.25 6.05 -7.43
C LEU A 21 -16.64 5.11 -8.47
N GLY A 22 -17.15 5.15 -9.72
CA GLY A 22 -16.61 4.35 -10.81
C GLY A 22 -15.14 4.67 -11.11
N LEU A 23 -14.79 5.96 -11.12
CA LEU A 23 -13.41 6.38 -11.33
C LEU A 23 -12.52 6.16 -10.11
N ALA A 24 -13.06 6.26 -8.89
CA ALA A 24 -12.32 5.91 -7.68
C ALA A 24 -11.82 4.47 -7.76
N TYR A 25 -12.65 3.54 -8.23
CA TYR A 25 -12.23 2.15 -8.43
C TYR A 25 -11.30 2.00 -9.65
N CYS A 26 -11.78 2.33 -10.86
CA CYS A 26 -11.09 1.97 -12.11
C CYS A 26 -9.83 2.78 -12.43
N PHE A 27 -9.70 3.99 -11.90
CA PHE A 27 -8.60 4.90 -12.24
C PHE A 27 -7.84 5.34 -10.98
N GLY A 28 -8.56 5.89 -10.00
CA GLY A 28 -8.01 6.35 -8.73
C GLY A 28 -7.32 5.20 -7.99
N GLY A 29 -7.99 4.06 -7.90
CA GLY A 29 -7.48 2.86 -7.25
C GLY A 29 -6.24 2.30 -7.92
N VAL A 30 -6.26 2.16 -9.25
CA VAL A 30 -5.09 1.69 -10.01
C VAL A 30 -3.88 2.60 -9.77
N ILE A 31 -4.01 3.91 -9.92
CA ILE A 31 -2.89 4.85 -9.72
C ILE A 31 -2.46 4.90 -8.25
N ASN A 32 -3.40 4.85 -7.29
CA ASN A 32 -3.06 4.85 -5.87
C ASN A 32 -2.34 3.58 -5.45
N HIS A 33 -2.75 2.42 -5.97
CA HIS A 33 -2.07 1.16 -5.74
C HIS A 33 -0.63 1.19 -6.25
N SER A 34 -0.45 1.63 -7.50
CA SER A 34 0.87 1.86 -8.05
C SER A 34 1.67 2.88 -7.21
N LEU A 35 1.05 3.95 -6.68
CA LEU A 35 1.74 4.89 -5.77
C LEU A 35 2.17 4.22 -4.46
N MET A 36 1.36 3.33 -3.90
CA MET A 36 1.76 2.53 -2.73
C MET A 36 2.98 1.69 -3.02
N LEU A 37 3.05 1.08 -4.20
CA LEU A 37 4.20 0.29 -4.64
C LEU A 37 5.44 1.15 -4.94
N ALA A 38 5.25 2.37 -5.43
CA ALA A 38 6.34 3.33 -5.52
C ALA A 38 6.88 3.71 -4.13
N ILE A 39 5.99 3.94 -3.15
CA ILE A 39 6.36 4.20 -1.75
C ILE A 39 7.10 2.99 -1.16
N HIS A 40 6.67 1.78 -1.51
CA HIS A 40 7.35 0.55 -1.16
C HIS A 40 8.81 0.56 -1.66
N GLU A 41 9.09 0.80 -2.94
CA GLU A 41 10.47 0.91 -3.44
C GLU A 41 11.26 2.06 -2.78
N ILE A 42 10.61 3.21 -2.57
CA ILE A 42 11.23 4.36 -1.87
C ILE A 42 11.61 3.97 -0.44
N SER A 43 10.88 3.04 0.19
CA SER A 43 11.17 2.54 1.53
C SER A 43 12.51 1.78 1.59
N HIS A 44 12.92 1.12 0.50
CA HIS A 44 14.24 0.51 0.33
C HIS A 44 15.37 1.52 0.01
N ASN A 45 15.03 2.81 -0.10
CA ASN A 45 15.91 3.91 -0.50
C ASN A 45 16.30 3.89 -1.99
N LEU A 46 15.49 3.30 -2.86
CA LEU A 46 15.84 3.09 -4.27
C LEU A 46 15.59 4.31 -5.17
N ALA A 47 14.88 5.35 -4.68
CA ALA A 47 14.64 6.55 -5.47
C ALA A 47 15.84 7.52 -5.50
N PHE A 48 16.50 7.73 -4.37
CA PHE A 48 17.68 8.61 -4.26
C PHE A 48 18.96 7.90 -3.79
N GLY A 49 18.90 6.57 -3.65
CA GLY A 49 19.99 5.73 -3.16
C GLY A 49 20.16 5.75 -1.63
N HIS A 50 20.92 4.77 -1.13
CA HIS A 50 21.17 4.58 0.30
C HIS A 50 21.96 5.73 0.96
N ALA A 51 22.71 6.50 0.19
CA ALA A 51 23.45 7.67 0.67
C ALA A 51 22.53 8.86 1.04
N ARG A 52 21.27 8.86 0.61
CA ARG A 52 20.31 9.96 0.84
C ARG A 52 19.01 9.46 1.47
N PRO A 53 19.05 8.88 2.68
CA PRO A 53 17.88 8.28 3.30
C PRO A 53 16.78 9.31 3.60
N MET A 54 17.14 10.56 3.90
CA MET A 54 16.15 11.63 4.16
C MET A 54 15.41 12.06 2.89
N ALA A 55 16.10 12.16 1.75
CA ALA A 55 15.48 12.49 0.47
C ALA A 55 14.43 11.45 0.08
N ASN A 56 14.74 10.16 0.25
CA ASN A 56 13.78 9.07 0.05
C ASN A 56 12.57 9.22 0.97
N LYS A 57 12.78 9.47 2.28
CA LYS A 57 11.65 9.63 3.23
C LYS A 57 10.74 10.80 2.88
N ILE A 58 11.30 11.97 2.56
CA ILE A 58 10.52 13.15 2.16
C ILE A 58 9.75 12.88 0.87
N PHE A 59 10.39 12.24 -0.11
CA PHE A 59 9.73 11.90 -1.37
C PHE A 59 8.62 10.86 -1.18
N GLY A 60 8.81 9.88 -0.29
CA GLY A 60 7.77 8.93 0.10
C GLY A 60 6.56 9.63 0.74
N ILE A 61 6.78 10.60 1.63
CA ILE A 61 5.71 11.43 2.22
C ILE A 61 4.96 12.22 1.13
N PHE A 62 5.67 12.80 0.16
CA PHE A 62 5.04 13.50 -0.96
C PHE A 62 4.22 12.55 -1.85
N ALA A 63 4.76 11.38 -2.19
CA ALA A 63 4.05 10.33 -2.92
C ALA A 63 2.82 9.82 -2.17
N ASN A 64 2.81 9.92 -0.84
CA ASN A 64 1.70 9.50 0.01
C ASN A 64 0.47 10.41 -0.09
N LEU A 65 0.63 11.70 -0.40
CA LEU A 65 -0.48 12.67 -0.31
C LEU A 65 -1.77 12.23 -1.01
N PRO A 66 -1.75 11.72 -2.26
CA PRO A 66 -2.97 11.30 -2.96
C PRO A 66 -3.58 9.98 -2.48
N ILE A 67 -2.94 9.27 -1.55
CA ILE A 67 -3.47 8.04 -0.96
C ILE A 67 -4.47 8.35 0.16
N GLY A 68 -4.32 9.50 0.84
CA GLY A 68 -5.25 9.95 1.88
C GLY A 68 -5.04 9.32 3.26
N LEU A 69 -4.09 8.39 3.42
CA LEU A 69 -3.77 7.72 4.68
C LEU A 69 -2.28 7.91 5.02
N PRO A 70 -1.91 8.29 6.26
CA PRO A 70 -0.53 8.64 6.61
C PRO A 70 0.32 7.40 6.89
N PHE A 71 0.75 6.68 5.86
CA PHE A 71 1.42 5.39 6.03
C PHE A 71 2.89 5.40 5.61
N ALA A 72 3.38 6.29 4.73
CA ALA A 72 4.72 6.14 4.13
C ALA A 72 5.88 5.94 5.13
N CYS A 73 5.90 6.71 6.23
CA CYS A 73 6.95 6.55 7.25
C CYS A 73 6.77 5.31 8.12
N ALA A 74 5.54 5.00 8.52
CA ALA A 74 5.23 3.84 9.35
C ALA A 74 5.43 2.54 8.57
N PHE A 75 4.99 2.53 7.31
CA PHE A 75 5.16 1.44 6.36
C PHE A 75 6.63 1.03 6.27
N LYS A 76 7.54 1.96 5.98
CA LYS A 76 8.98 1.63 5.92
C LYS A 76 9.49 0.91 7.16
N LYS A 77 9.00 1.27 8.34
CA LYS A 77 9.43 0.66 9.61
C LYS A 77 8.99 -0.80 9.68
N TYR A 78 7.71 -1.09 9.45
CA TYR A 78 7.16 -2.45 9.51
C TYR A 78 7.59 -3.30 8.33
N HIS A 79 7.64 -2.72 7.13
CA HIS A 79 8.05 -3.38 5.90
C HIS A 79 9.49 -3.93 5.98
N LEU A 80 10.43 -3.15 6.55
CA LEU A 80 11.79 -3.65 6.76
C LEU A 80 11.87 -4.77 7.81
N GLU A 81 10.93 -4.82 8.77
CA GLU A 81 10.81 -5.96 9.69
C GLU A 81 10.25 -7.18 8.98
N HIS A 82 9.24 -7.02 8.13
CA HIS A 82 8.70 -8.06 7.26
C HIS A 82 9.81 -8.70 6.40
N HIS A 83 10.63 -7.90 5.71
CA HIS A 83 11.78 -8.44 4.96
C HIS A 83 12.76 -9.25 5.81
N ARG A 84 12.98 -8.82 7.07
CA ARG A 84 13.97 -9.45 7.95
C ARG A 84 13.45 -10.72 8.61
N TYR A 85 12.15 -10.79 8.86
CA TYR A 85 11.50 -11.84 9.65
C TYR A 85 10.34 -12.49 8.90
N GLN A 86 10.39 -12.51 7.57
CA GLN A 86 9.31 -13.00 6.71
C GLN A 86 8.83 -14.39 7.17
N GLY A 87 7.52 -14.53 7.39
CA GLY A 87 6.93 -15.79 7.83
C GLY A 87 7.06 -16.08 9.32
N ASP A 88 7.67 -15.20 10.12
CA ASP A 88 7.71 -15.35 11.58
C ASP A 88 6.39 -14.91 12.23
N ASP A 89 5.69 -15.86 12.85
CA ASP A 89 4.38 -15.68 13.50
C ASP A 89 4.28 -14.52 14.52
N LYS A 90 5.40 -14.01 15.04
CA LYS A 90 5.43 -12.96 16.09
C LYS A 90 6.07 -11.66 15.62
N LEU A 91 7.04 -11.75 14.71
CA LEU A 91 7.84 -10.62 14.28
C LEU A 91 7.35 -10.03 12.96
N ASP A 92 6.72 -10.83 12.10
CA ASP A 92 6.12 -10.40 10.85
C ASP A 92 4.67 -9.95 11.08
N SER A 93 4.43 -8.64 11.01
CA SER A 93 3.09 -8.08 11.19
C SER A 93 2.16 -8.30 10.00
N ASP A 94 2.66 -8.80 8.87
CA ASP A 94 1.87 -9.01 7.67
C ASP A 94 1.12 -10.35 7.72
N ILE A 95 1.49 -11.24 8.64
CA ILE A 95 0.82 -12.52 8.88
C ILE A 95 -0.50 -12.31 9.65
N PRO A 96 -1.62 -12.92 9.20
CA PRO A 96 -2.88 -12.89 9.93
C PRO A 96 -2.77 -13.50 11.33
N THR A 97 -3.42 -12.87 12.31
CA THR A 97 -3.47 -13.40 13.67
C THR A 97 -4.23 -14.73 13.75
N SER A 98 -4.00 -15.51 14.81
CA SER A 98 -4.76 -16.76 15.05
C SER A 98 -6.27 -16.54 15.19
N LEU A 99 -6.72 -15.32 15.52
CA LEU A 99 -8.13 -14.98 15.54
C LEU A 99 -8.67 -14.79 14.12
N GLU A 100 -7.95 -14.05 13.27
CA GLU A 100 -8.31 -13.86 11.86
C GLU A 100 -8.41 -15.21 11.14
N THR A 101 -7.44 -16.11 11.34
CA THR A 101 -7.45 -17.42 10.68
C THR A 101 -8.61 -18.31 11.12
N LYS A 102 -9.10 -18.15 12.36
CA LYS A 102 -10.28 -18.86 12.87
C LYS A 102 -11.60 -18.24 12.38
N LEU A 103 -11.68 -16.92 12.32
CA LEU A 103 -12.88 -16.19 11.88
C LEU A 103 -13.13 -16.30 10.38
N PHE A 104 -12.06 -16.30 9.57
CA PHE A 104 -12.14 -16.23 8.11
C PHE A 104 -11.71 -17.54 7.44
N CYS A 105 -12.23 -18.67 7.92
CA CYS A 105 -11.83 -20.00 7.47
C CYS A 105 -12.69 -20.59 6.34
N ILE A 106 -13.91 -20.08 6.12
CA ILE A 106 -14.82 -20.50 5.04
C ILE A 106 -14.77 -19.55 3.84
N THR A 107 -15.23 -19.97 2.66
CA THR A 107 -15.18 -19.17 1.41
C THR A 107 -15.75 -17.76 1.56
N GLY A 108 -16.96 -17.62 2.14
CA GLY A 108 -17.57 -16.31 2.37
C GLY A 108 -16.79 -15.46 3.38
N GLY A 109 -16.20 -16.09 4.40
CA GLY A 109 -15.32 -15.43 5.37
C GLY A 109 -14.04 -14.91 4.72
N LYS A 110 -13.39 -15.73 3.89
CA LYS A 110 -12.20 -15.31 3.11
C LYS A 110 -12.52 -14.14 2.17
N LEU A 111 -13.67 -14.16 1.52
CA LEU A 111 -14.12 -13.04 0.68
C LEU A 111 -14.32 -11.76 1.52
N LEU A 112 -14.98 -11.86 2.68
CA LEU A 112 -15.12 -10.72 3.59
C LEU A 112 -13.75 -10.22 4.09
N TRP A 113 -12.83 -11.12 4.38
CA TRP A 113 -11.47 -10.77 4.77
C TRP A 113 -10.76 -9.95 3.68
N LEU A 114 -10.92 -10.31 2.40
CA LEU A 114 -10.36 -9.52 1.29
C LEU A 114 -10.91 -8.09 1.23
N PHE A 115 -12.18 -7.87 1.57
CA PHE A 115 -12.75 -6.51 1.68
C PHE A 115 -12.19 -5.74 2.88
N LEU A 116 -11.89 -6.43 3.97
CA LEU A 116 -11.37 -5.86 5.21
C LEU A 116 -9.83 -5.77 5.22
N GLN A 117 -9.16 -6.34 4.22
CA GLN A 117 -7.70 -6.38 4.13
C GLN A 117 -7.03 -5.01 4.26
N PRO A 118 -7.52 -3.92 3.65
CA PRO A 118 -6.98 -2.57 3.87
C PRO A 118 -6.94 -2.17 5.36
N LEU A 119 -7.96 -2.57 6.12
CA LEU A 119 -8.04 -2.29 7.55
C LEU A 119 -7.11 -3.19 8.36
N PHE A 120 -7.03 -4.48 8.04
CA PHE A 120 -6.10 -5.38 8.72
C PHE A 120 -4.65 -4.97 8.49
N TYR A 121 -4.28 -4.65 7.25
CA TYR A 121 -2.93 -4.22 6.92
C TYR A 121 -2.55 -2.93 7.66
N ALA A 122 -3.48 -1.98 7.80
CA ALA A 122 -3.23 -0.72 8.51
C ALA A 122 -3.20 -0.89 10.04
N LEU A 123 -4.09 -1.72 10.60
CA LEU A 123 -4.35 -1.76 12.04
C LEU A 123 -3.64 -2.92 12.76
N ARG A 124 -3.45 -4.07 12.12
CA ARG A 124 -2.83 -5.26 12.74
C ARG A 124 -1.47 -4.94 13.37
N PRO A 125 -0.53 -4.24 12.69
CA PRO A 125 0.78 -3.94 13.28
C PRO A 125 0.69 -3.12 14.57
N VAL A 126 -0.33 -2.27 14.71
CA VAL A 126 -0.54 -1.43 15.91
C VAL A 126 -0.88 -2.29 17.14
N PHE A 127 -1.55 -3.43 16.95
CA PHE A 127 -1.96 -4.32 18.02
C PHE A 127 -0.97 -5.47 18.25
N THR A 128 -0.39 -6.03 17.18
CA THR A 128 0.49 -7.21 17.28
C THR A 128 1.94 -6.83 17.53
N ARG A 129 2.38 -5.68 17.02
CA ARG A 129 3.77 -5.23 17.07
C ARG A 129 3.88 -3.72 17.35
N PRO A 130 3.28 -3.18 18.42
CA PRO A 130 3.33 -1.74 18.70
C PRO A 130 4.77 -1.26 18.83
N ARG A 131 5.11 -0.25 18.02
CA ARG A 131 6.40 0.46 18.08
C ARG A 131 6.19 1.89 18.54
N SER A 132 7.24 2.48 19.10
CA SER A 132 7.25 3.91 19.38
C SER A 132 7.08 4.72 18.08
N HIS A 133 6.34 5.81 18.19
CA HIS A 133 6.14 6.74 17.08
C HIS A 133 7.36 7.66 16.97
N THR A 134 7.89 7.78 15.76
CA THR A 134 8.97 8.70 15.44
C THR A 134 8.41 10.10 15.15
N LYS A 135 9.26 11.13 15.29
CA LYS A 135 8.90 12.51 14.91
C LYS A 135 8.47 12.63 13.44
N LEU A 136 9.05 11.80 12.57
CA LEU A 136 8.74 11.82 11.16
C LEU A 136 7.39 11.16 10.84
N GLU A 137 7.01 10.10 11.57
CA GLU A 137 5.66 9.54 11.49
C GLU A 137 4.62 10.57 11.92
N LEU A 138 4.85 11.28 13.03
CA LEU A 138 3.98 12.37 13.46
C LEU A 138 3.86 13.47 12.40
N PHE A 139 4.98 13.87 11.79
CA PHE A 139 4.98 14.83 10.69
C PHE A 139 4.18 14.33 9.48
N ASN A 140 4.38 13.07 9.06
CA ASN A 140 3.63 12.45 7.97
C ASN A 140 2.12 12.44 8.27
N THR A 141 1.73 12.11 9.51
CA THR A 141 0.33 12.13 9.97
C THR A 141 -0.26 13.52 9.90
N VAL A 142 0.40 14.52 10.51
CA VAL A 142 -0.10 15.91 10.51
C VAL A 142 -0.24 16.42 9.08
N LEU A 143 0.78 16.25 8.24
CA LEU A 143 0.76 16.71 6.86
C LEU A 143 -0.37 16.04 6.05
N GLN A 144 -0.56 14.72 6.18
CA GLN A 144 -1.62 14.02 5.47
C GLN A 144 -3.00 14.47 5.92
N LEU A 145 -3.23 14.65 7.22
CA LEU A 145 -4.52 15.12 7.74
C LEU A 145 -4.80 16.55 7.31
N SER A 146 -3.79 17.43 7.33
CA SER A 146 -3.90 18.79 6.79
C SER A 146 -4.20 18.78 5.28
N PHE A 147 -3.56 17.91 4.52
CA PHE A 147 -3.82 17.76 3.08
C PHE A 147 -5.24 17.26 2.81
N ASN A 148 -5.70 16.22 3.53
CA ASN A 148 -7.07 15.70 3.43
C ASN A 148 -8.10 16.79 3.75
N PHE A 149 -7.86 17.57 4.82
CA PHE A 149 -8.71 18.70 5.18
C PHE A 149 -8.73 19.76 4.07
N ALA A 150 -7.57 20.11 3.50
CA ALA A 150 -7.49 21.05 2.39
C ALA A 150 -8.26 20.55 1.16
N VAL A 151 -8.12 19.27 0.80
CA VAL A 151 -8.89 18.65 -0.30
C VAL A 151 -10.39 18.75 -0.03
N PHE A 152 -10.84 18.42 1.18
CA PHE A 152 -12.26 18.53 1.54
C PHE A 152 -12.75 19.98 1.50
N TYR A 153 -11.99 20.91 2.07
CA TYR A 153 -12.37 22.32 2.19
C TYR A 153 -12.43 23.01 0.83
N PHE A 154 -11.43 22.81 -0.04
CA PHE A 154 -11.35 23.49 -1.33
C PHE A 154 -12.02 22.73 -2.49
N LEU A 155 -12.09 21.40 -2.44
CA LEU A 155 -12.58 20.56 -3.54
C LEU A 155 -13.82 19.72 -3.17
N GLY A 156 -14.27 19.77 -1.92
CA GLY A 156 -15.50 19.12 -1.45
C GLY A 156 -15.39 17.61 -1.22
N ALA A 157 -16.49 17.05 -0.71
CA ALA A 157 -16.58 15.65 -0.29
C ALA A 157 -16.32 14.64 -1.43
N LYS A 158 -16.74 14.94 -2.66
CA LYS A 158 -16.55 14.04 -3.82
C LYS A 158 -15.07 13.74 -4.07
N SER A 159 -14.22 14.76 -3.98
CA SER A 159 -12.78 14.64 -4.18
C SER A 159 -12.12 13.83 -3.07
N LEU A 160 -12.56 14.04 -1.82
CA LEU A 160 -12.10 13.24 -0.68
C LEU A 160 -12.52 11.76 -0.80
N VAL A 161 -13.77 11.50 -1.20
CA VAL A 161 -14.30 10.14 -1.44
C VAL A 161 -13.56 9.45 -2.58
N TYR A 162 -13.28 10.17 -3.68
CA TYR A 162 -12.46 9.65 -4.77
C TYR A 162 -11.07 9.21 -4.27
N MET A 163 -10.41 10.07 -3.50
CA MET A 163 -9.07 9.84 -2.97
C MET A 163 -9.00 8.63 -2.04
N LEU A 164 -9.84 8.62 -1.00
CA LEU A 164 -9.85 7.57 0.02
C LEU A 164 -10.46 6.27 -0.51
N GLY A 165 -11.52 6.38 -1.30
CA GLY A 165 -12.20 5.24 -1.91
C GLY A 165 -11.28 4.47 -2.85
N GLY A 166 -10.51 5.17 -3.69
CA GLY A 166 -9.52 4.52 -4.56
C GLY A 166 -8.47 3.74 -3.77
N SER A 167 -7.90 4.35 -2.73
CA SER A 167 -6.90 3.69 -1.88
C SER A 167 -7.43 2.46 -1.16
N LEU A 168 -8.62 2.55 -0.55
CA LEU A 168 -9.21 1.44 0.21
C LEU A 168 -9.63 0.29 -0.71
N LEU A 169 -10.28 0.60 -1.84
CA LEU A 169 -10.74 -0.44 -2.75
C LEU A 169 -9.57 -1.16 -3.42
N ALA A 170 -8.47 -0.45 -3.69
CA ALA A 170 -7.34 -1.01 -4.40
C ALA A 170 -6.38 -1.86 -3.56
N MET A 171 -6.55 -1.92 -2.22
CA MET A 171 -5.76 -2.80 -1.33
C MET A 171 -6.48 -4.11 -0.95
N GLY A 172 -7.65 -4.38 -1.52
CA GLY A 172 -8.47 -5.56 -1.23
C GLY A 172 -8.83 -6.35 -2.48
N VAL A 173 -10.12 -6.38 -2.82
CA VAL A 173 -10.68 -7.17 -3.94
C VAL A 173 -10.34 -6.66 -5.35
N HIS A 174 -9.58 -5.57 -5.48
CA HIS A 174 -9.21 -5.03 -6.78
C HIS A 174 -8.16 -5.92 -7.46
N PRO A 175 -8.27 -6.22 -8.77
CA PRO A 175 -7.32 -7.10 -9.47
C PRO A 175 -5.84 -6.72 -9.31
N VAL A 176 -5.52 -5.42 -9.31
CA VAL A 176 -4.17 -4.90 -9.04
C VAL A 176 -3.62 -5.26 -7.66
N ALA A 177 -4.44 -5.50 -6.64
CA ALA A 177 -4.03 -6.01 -5.34
C ALA A 177 -3.89 -7.53 -5.29
N GLY A 178 -4.11 -8.24 -6.40
CA GLY A 178 -3.97 -9.69 -6.45
C GLY A 178 -2.60 -10.19 -6.03
N HIS A 179 -1.53 -9.40 -6.24
CA HIS A 179 -0.20 -9.75 -5.78
C HIS A 179 -0.11 -9.85 -4.24
N PHE A 180 -0.79 -8.99 -3.47
CA PHE A 180 -0.81 -9.09 -2.00
C PHE A 180 -1.31 -10.45 -1.50
N ILE A 181 -2.23 -11.08 -2.25
CA ILE A 181 -2.70 -12.43 -1.94
C ILE A 181 -1.61 -13.45 -2.21
N SER A 182 -0.90 -13.37 -3.35
CA SER A 182 0.23 -14.26 -3.62
C SER A 182 1.39 -14.04 -2.65
N GLU A 183 1.57 -12.83 -2.13
CA GLU A 183 2.74 -12.46 -1.34
C GLU A 183 2.61 -12.87 0.14
N HIS A 184 1.40 -12.88 0.68
CA HIS A 184 1.16 -13.09 2.12
C HIS A 184 0.26 -14.29 2.44
N TYR A 185 -0.04 -15.16 1.46
CA TYR A 185 -0.69 -16.45 1.71
C TYR A 185 0.20 -17.62 1.36
N MET A 186 0.37 -18.51 2.33
CA MET A 186 0.99 -19.81 2.12
C MET A 186 0.03 -20.73 1.36
N PHE A 187 0.31 -20.96 0.08
CA PHE A 187 -0.42 -21.95 -0.74
C PHE A 187 0.17 -23.36 -0.62
N LYS A 188 1.45 -23.45 -0.27
CA LYS A 188 2.25 -24.67 -0.13
C LYS A 188 3.11 -24.53 1.11
N LYS A 189 3.04 -25.55 1.98
CA LYS A 189 3.82 -25.58 3.23
C LYS A 189 5.31 -25.38 2.97
N GLY A 190 5.92 -24.45 3.71
CA GLY A 190 7.34 -24.12 3.63
C GLY A 190 7.68 -23.07 2.55
N SER A 191 6.69 -22.43 1.94
CA SER A 191 6.88 -21.29 1.06
C SER A 191 6.04 -20.13 1.58
N GLU A 192 6.71 -19.16 2.20
CA GLU A 192 6.06 -18.03 2.88
C GLU A 192 5.55 -16.98 1.91
N THR A 193 6.10 -16.94 0.69
CA THR A 193 5.72 -15.97 -0.33
C THR A 193 5.86 -16.51 -1.75
N TYR A 194 5.24 -15.82 -2.72
CA TYR A 194 5.17 -16.24 -4.12
C TYR A 194 5.26 -15.05 -5.07
N SER A 195 5.92 -15.29 -6.21
CA SER A 195 5.96 -14.33 -7.31
C SER A 195 4.77 -14.51 -8.28
N TYR A 196 4.28 -13.38 -8.78
CA TYR A 196 3.34 -13.25 -9.89
C TYR A 196 4.06 -12.64 -11.11
N TYR A 197 4.11 -13.37 -12.23
CA TYR A 197 4.80 -12.95 -13.47
C TYR A 197 3.83 -12.53 -14.59
N GLY A 198 2.69 -11.93 -14.25
CA GLY A 198 1.68 -11.55 -15.25
C GLY A 198 1.69 -10.07 -15.63
N LEU A 199 0.74 -9.68 -16.48
CA LEU A 199 0.67 -8.36 -17.12
C LEU A 199 0.55 -7.18 -16.14
N LEU A 200 0.01 -7.40 -14.95
CA LEU A 200 -0.16 -6.31 -13.97
C LEU A 200 1.18 -5.72 -13.52
N ASN A 201 2.29 -6.47 -13.63
CA ASN A 201 3.65 -5.98 -13.36
C ASN A 201 4.00 -4.69 -14.11
N TRP A 202 3.43 -4.46 -15.30
CA TRP A 202 3.70 -3.27 -16.10
C TRP A 202 3.22 -1.98 -15.43
N ILE A 203 2.17 -2.08 -14.61
CA ILE A 203 1.62 -0.96 -13.85
C ILE A 203 1.97 -1.03 -12.36
N THR A 204 2.52 -2.15 -11.88
CA THR A 204 2.96 -2.36 -10.49
C THR A 204 4.48 -2.44 -10.35
N PHE A 205 5.22 -1.87 -11.30
CA PHE A 205 6.68 -1.77 -11.31
C PHE A 205 7.43 -3.12 -11.25
N ASN A 206 6.81 -4.23 -11.63
CA ASN A 206 7.30 -5.59 -11.43
C ASN A 206 7.43 -6.04 -9.97
N VAL A 207 6.68 -5.44 -9.03
CA VAL A 207 6.68 -5.93 -7.63
C VAL A 207 6.26 -7.40 -7.51
N GLY A 208 5.49 -7.91 -8.48
CA GLY A 208 5.09 -9.31 -8.52
C GLY A 208 6.27 -10.28 -8.57
N TYR A 209 7.49 -9.86 -8.91
CA TYR A 209 8.72 -10.64 -8.69
C TYR A 209 9.09 -10.63 -7.20
N HIS A 210 8.19 -11.14 -6.36
CA HIS A 210 8.25 -10.91 -4.92
C HIS A 210 9.31 -11.76 -4.22
N ASN A 211 9.51 -13.01 -4.64
CA ASN A 211 10.64 -13.81 -4.14
C ASN A 211 11.97 -13.12 -4.43
N GLU A 212 12.15 -12.66 -5.68
CA GLU A 212 13.33 -11.94 -6.12
C GLU A 212 13.51 -10.63 -5.35
N HIS A 213 12.40 -9.93 -5.05
CA HIS A 213 12.42 -8.74 -4.22
C HIS A 213 12.88 -9.04 -2.79
N HIS A 214 12.42 -10.14 -2.19
CA HIS A 214 12.83 -10.56 -0.86
C HIS A 214 14.30 -11.01 -0.79
N ASP A 215 14.78 -11.70 -1.83
CA ASP A 215 16.18 -12.13 -1.94
C ASP A 215 17.11 -10.94 -2.25
N PHE A 216 16.65 -9.98 -3.07
CA PHE A 216 17.43 -8.84 -3.54
C PHE A 216 16.73 -7.49 -3.28
N PRO A 217 16.48 -7.09 -2.02
CA PRO A 217 15.69 -5.89 -1.69
C PRO A 217 16.37 -4.57 -2.03
N ALA A 218 17.64 -4.61 -2.46
CA ALA A 218 18.39 -3.45 -2.95
C ALA A 218 18.37 -3.33 -4.49
N VAL A 219 17.71 -4.24 -5.20
CA VAL A 219 17.50 -4.18 -6.65
C VAL A 219 16.17 -3.48 -6.92
N PRO A 220 16.14 -2.42 -7.75
CA PRO A 220 14.88 -1.74 -8.10
C PRO A 220 13.95 -2.68 -8.85
N CYS A 221 12.64 -2.54 -8.64
CA CYS A 221 11.64 -3.46 -9.18
C CYS A 221 11.70 -3.53 -10.72
N SER A 222 12.03 -2.41 -11.37
CA SER A 222 12.30 -2.35 -12.82
C SER A 222 13.39 -3.33 -13.34
N ARG A 223 14.25 -3.85 -12.47
CA ARG A 223 15.35 -4.78 -12.79
C ARG A 223 15.20 -6.17 -12.17
N LEU A 224 14.16 -6.40 -11.35
CA LEU A 224 13.90 -7.73 -10.79
C LEU A 224 13.75 -8.85 -11.84
N PRO A 225 13.26 -8.62 -13.07
CA PRO A 225 13.24 -9.67 -14.10
C PRO A 225 14.63 -10.17 -14.57
N GLN A 226 15.72 -9.58 -14.07
CA GLN A 226 17.10 -9.88 -14.48
C GLN A 226 17.87 -10.70 -13.43
N VAL A 227 17.27 -11.01 -12.29
CA VAL A 227 17.91 -11.72 -11.16
C VAL A 227 17.26 -13.07 -10.90
#